data_AF-A0A954YV30-F1
#
_entry.id   AF-A0A954YV30-F1
#
_cell.length_a   1.000
_cell.length_b   1.000
_cell.length_c   1.000
_cell.angle_alpha   90.00
_cell.angle_beta   90.00
_cell.angle_gamma   90.00
#
_symmetry.space_group_name_H-M   'P 1'
#
loop_
_entity.id
_entity.type
_entity.pdbx_description
1 polymer ?
#
loop_
_entity_poly.entity_id
_entity_poly.type
_entity_poly.pdbx_seq_one_letter_code
_entity_poly.pdbx_strand_id
1 'polypeptide(L)'
;MSKNAKKQSTPLRAIPRLARFLSLAPMPADWKGVDDLMPILERLRADGAVVMMKLDGERTAGSDQGPYTALITGQVLAGEFFRSDQPTMEQALSEVVIAYAKSRWGFDPDAK
;
A
#
# COMPACT_ATOMS: atom_id res chain seq x y z
N MET A 1 12.56 -3.19 -29.63
CA MET A 1 12.47 -2.07 -28.66
C MET A 1 11.10 -2.10 -28.02
N SER A 2 10.93 -2.75 -26.87
CA SER A 2 9.63 -2.86 -26.20
C SER A 2 9.47 -1.73 -25.18
N LYS A 3 8.74 -0.67 -25.56
CA LYS A 3 8.30 0.37 -24.62
C LYS A 3 6.97 -0.04 -24.00
N ASN A 4 6.99 -1.08 -23.16
CA ASN A 4 5.91 -1.30 -22.19
C ASN A 4 6.37 -0.76 -20.83
N ALA A 5 6.38 0.57 -20.72
CA ALA A 5 6.34 1.20 -19.40
C ALA A 5 4.98 0.80 -18.80
N LYS A 6 4.96 -0.27 -17.98
CA LYS A 6 3.81 -0.64 -17.16
C LYS A 6 3.31 0.64 -16.50
N LYS A 7 2.10 1.09 -16.85
CA LYS A 7 1.39 2.11 -16.06
C LYS A 7 1.53 1.67 -14.61
N GLN A 8 2.25 2.44 -13.78
CA GLN A 8 2.31 2.16 -12.35
C GLN A 8 0.88 1.94 -11.86
N SER A 9 0.67 0.89 -11.07
CA SER A 9 -0.66 0.52 -10.59
C SER A 9 -1.31 1.72 -9.90
N THR A 10 -2.60 1.95 -10.16
CA THR A 10 -3.38 3.08 -9.61
C THR A 10 -3.15 3.33 -8.11
N PRO A 11 -2.99 2.29 -7.24
CA PRO A 11 -2.70 2.47 -5.82
C PRO A 11 -1.38 3.20 -5.53
N LEU A 12 -0.30 2.91 -6.26
CA LEU A 12 1.00 3.56 -6.05
C LEU A 12 0.92 5.08 -6.18
N ARG A 13 0.21 5.54 -7.22
CA ARG A 13 0.02 6.97 -7.52
C ARG A 13 -0.97 7.66 -6.59
N ALA A 14 -1.71 6.89 -5.79
CA ALA A 14 -2.67 7.43 -4.85
C ALA A 14 -2.04 7.77 -3.49
N ILE A 15 -0.89 7.20 -3.13
CA ILE A 15 -0.26 7.44 -1.81
C ILE A 15 0.08 8.92 -1.56
N PRO A 16 0.68 9.69 -2.50
CA PRO A 16 0.93 11.12 -2.25
C PRO A 16 -0.37 11.91 -2.04
N ARG A 17 -1.45 11.50 -2.69
CA ARG A 17 -2.77 12.12 -2.51
C ARG A 17 -3.38 11.75 -1.16
N LEU A 18 -3.22 10.50 -0.73
CA LEU A 18 -3.60 10.05 0.59
C LEU A 18 -2.85 10.82 1.69
N ALA A 19 -1.54 11.03 1.54
CA ALA A 19 -0.76 11.85 2.49
C ALA A 19 -1.35 13.26 2.64
N ARG A 20 -1.71 13.91 1.53
CA ARG A 20 -2.38 15.22 1.55
C ARG A 20 -3.76 15.16 2.19
N PHE A 21 -4.57 14.14 1.86
CA PHE A 21 -5.89 13.93 2.46
C PHE A 21 -5.81 13.81 3.99
N LEU A 22 -4.77 13.15 4.50
CA LEU A 22 -4.51 12.99 5.94
C LEU A 22 -3.81 14.21 6.58
N SER A 23 -3.58 15.29 5.82
CA SER A 23 -2.83 16.47 6.28
C SER A 23 -1.41 16.14 6.78
N LEU A 24 -0.77 15.14 6.18
CA LEU A 24 0.62 14.77 6.46
C LEU A 24 1.61 15.61 5.64
N ALA A 25 2.90 15.50 5.98
CA ALA A 25 3.96 16.12 5.22
C ALA A 25 3.88 15.72 3.72
N PRO A 26 4.21 16.64 2.79
CA PRO A 26 4.21 16.33 1.37
C PRO A 26 5.12 15.14 1.06
N MET A 27 4.59 14.16 0.33
CA MET A 27 5.34 12.97 -0.07
C MET A 27 5.71 13.06 -1.56
N PRO A 28 6.91 12.61 -1.98
CA PRO A 28 7.32 12.61 -3.39
C PRO A 28 6.34 11.85 -4.29
N ALA A 29 6.18 12.30 -5.53
CA ALA A 29 5.30 11.63 -6.50
C ALA A 29 5.80 10.21 -6.86
N ASP A 30 7.11 10.01 -6.75
CA ASP A 30 7.84 8.77 -7.00
C ASP A 30 8.40 8.17 -5.71
N TRP A 31 7.67 8.32 -4.59
CA TRP A 31 8.03 7.79 -3.28
C TRP A 31 8.54 6.34 -3.34
N LYS A 32 9.50 6.02 -2.47
CA LYS A 32 10.14 4.70 -2.41
C LYS A 32 10.49 4.32 -1.00
N GLY A 33 10.53 3.02 -0.76
CA GLY A 33 10.91 2.52 0.55
C GLY A 33 9.80 2.68 1.60
N VAL A 34 10.06 2.12 2.78
CA VAL A 34 9.12 2.21 3.90
C VAL A 34 9.17 3.57 4.58
N ASP A 35 10.33 4.24 4.57
CA ASP A 35 10.55 5.52 5.25
C ASP A 35 9.57 6.60 4.76
N ASP A 36 9.35 6.71 3.44
CA ASP A 36 8.36 7.61 2.86
C ASP A 36 6.92 7.30 3.32
N LEU A 37 6.63 6.03 3.57
CA LEU A 37 5.31 5.55 4.02
C LEU A 37 5.10 5.67 5.54
N MET A 38 6.17 5.78 6.34
CA MET A 38 6.09 5.72 7.80
C MET A 38 5.04 6.66 8.40
N PRO A 39 4.86 7.93 7.95
CA PRO A 39 3.81 8.79 8.47
C PRO A 39 2.39 8.23 8.29
N ILE A 40 2.13 7.53 7.20
CA ILE A 40 0.84 6.88 6.94
C ILE A 40 0.71 5.60 7.79
N LEU A 41 1.79 4.83 7.92
CA LEU A 41 1.81 3.63 8.77
C LEU A 41 1.57 3.96 10.25
N GLU A 42 2.12 5.07 10.74
CA GLU A 42 1.83 5.57 12.09
C GLU A 42 0.37 5.97 12.25
N ARG A 43 -0.26 6.52 11.21
CA ARG A 43 -1.70 6.81 11.25
C ARG A 43 -2.55 5.54 11.32
N LEU A 44 -2.20 4.52 10.54
CA LEU A 44 -2.84 3.20 10.62
C LEU A 44 -2.70 2.60 12.02
N ARG A 45 -1.48 2.64 12.60
CA ARG A 45 -1.21 2.16 13.96
C ARG A 45 -2.04 2.92 15.00
N ALA A 46 -2.17 4.24 14.87
CA ALA A 46 -2.95 5.07 15.79
C ALA A 46 -4.45 4.72 15.78
N ASP A 47 -4.98 4.24 14.65
CA ASP A 47 -6.35 3.73 14.54
C ASP A 47 -6.52 2.31 15.11
N GLY A 48 -5.43 1.70 15.62
CA GLY A 48 -5.43 0.32 16.12
C GLY A 48 -5.27 -0.74 15.03
N ALA A 49 -4.86 -0.36 13.82
CA ALA A 49 -4.51 -1.32 12.78
C ALA A 49 -3.13 -1.94 13.04
N VAL A 50 -2.96 -3.18 12.60
CA VAL A 50 -1.68 -3.89 12.54
C VAL A 50 -1.29 -4.00 11.08
N VAL A 51 -0.10 -3.51 10.74
CA VAL A 51 0.48 -3.64 9.40
C VAL A 51 1.60 -4.67 9.46
N MET A 52 1.49 -5.70 8.63
CA MET A 52 2.53 -6.72 8.46
C MET A 52 3.03 -6.69 7.03
N MET A 53 4.35 -6.69 6.87
CA MET A 53 5.00 -6.87 5.59
C MET A 53 5.96 -8.03 5.67
N LYS A 54 5.90 -8.90 4.67
CA LYS A 54 6.71 -10.11 4.57
C LYS A 54 7.45 -10.12 3.24
N LEU A 55 8.72 -10.51 3.30
CA LEU A 55 9.60 -10.68 2.15
C LEU A 55 9.94 -12.18 2.06
N ASP A 56 9.40 -12.85 1.06
CA ASP A 56 9.67 -14.26 0.79
C ASP A 56 10.89 -14.42 -0.12
N GLY A 57 11.79 -15.33 0.23
CA GLY A 57 12.85 -15.80 -0.68
C GLY A 57 12.29 -16.69 -1.80
N GLU A 58 13.09 -16.91 -2.86
CA GLU A 58 12.85 -17.82 -4.01
C GLU A 58 11.39 -18.14 -4.34
N ARG A 59 10.75 -17.21 -5.06
CA ARG A 59 9.47 -17.43 -5.74
C ARG A 59 9.70 -17.54 -7.24
N THR A 60 10.08 -18.74 -7.67
CA THR A 60 10.47 -19.05 -9.06
C THR A 60 9.36 -19.75 -9.85
N ALA A 61 8.23 -20.08 -9.21
CA ALA A 61 7.13 -20.71 -9.90
C ALA A 61 6.36 -19.68 -10.73
N GLY A 62 5.94 -20.06 -11.95
CA GLY A 62 5.17 -19.18 -12.85
C GLY A 62 3.80 -18.75 -12.30
N SER A 63 3.35 -19.34 -11.19
CA SER A 63 2.12 -18.99 -10.46
C SER A 63 2.33 -17.99 -9.32
N ASP A 64 3.58 -17.60 -9.02
CA ASP A 64 3.87 -16.70 -7.90
C ASP A 64 3.50 -15.24 -8.24
N GLN A 65 2.78 -14.59 -7.33
CA GLN A 65 2.35 -13.18 -7.44
C GLN A 65 3.47 -12.19 -7.03
N GLY A 66 4.67 -12.70 -6.71
CA GLY A 66 5.82 -11.93 -6.27
C GLY A 66 6.24 -12.22 -4.82
N PRO A 67 7.43 -11.75 -4.40
CA PRO A 67 8.03 -12.05 -3.11
C PRO A 67 7.53 -11.16 -1.96
N TYR A 68 6.80 -10.08 -2.25
CA TYR A 68 6.35 -9.13 -1.23
C TYR A 68 4.89 -9.38 -0.89
N THR A 69 4.61 -9.68 0.38
CA THR A 69 3.25 -9.73 0.93
C THR A 69 3.06 -8.58 1.90
N ALA A 70 1.99 -7.81 1.74
CA ALA A 70 1.52 -6.86 2.74
C ALA A 70 0.14 -7.28 3.27
N LEU A 71 -0.08 -7.06 4.55
CA LEU A 71 -1.32 -7.35 5.26
C LEU A 71 -1.65 -6.19 6.20
N ILE A 72 -2.91 -5.73 6.19
CA ILE A 72 -3.46 -4.88 7.24
C ILE A 72 -4.61 -5.62 7.91
N THR A 73 -4.54 -5.74 9.23
CA THR A 73 -5.56 -6.33 10.10
C THR A 73 -5.81 -5.42 11.31
N GLY A 74 -6.72 -5.77 12.20
CA GLY A 74 -6.95 -5.05 13.45
C GLY A 74 -8.42 -5.07 13.87
N GLN A 75 -8.68 -4.77 15.15
CA GLN A 75 -10.06 -4.73 15.67
C GLN A 75 -10.93 -3.70 14.93
N VAL A 76 -10.31 -2.61 14.46
CA VAL A 76 -10.97 -1.57 13.65
C VAL A 76 -11.57 -2.11 12.35
N LEU A 77 -11.10 -3.26 11.87
CA LEU A 77 -11.62 -3.96 10.68
C LEU A 77 -12.66 -5.05 11.00
N ALA A 78 -13.06 -5.22 12.27
CA ALA A 78 -14.13 -6.14 12.69
C ALA A 78 -13.99 -7.60 12.17
N GLY A 79 -12.76 -8.09 12.05
CA GLY A 79 -12.45 -9.44 11.55
C GLY A 79 -12.08 -9.50 10.08
N GLU A 80 -12.21 -8.40 9.33
CA GLU A 80 -11.67 -8.28 7.98
C GLU A 80 -10.16 -8.00 7.99
N PHE A 81 -9.53 -8.26 6.85
CA PHE A 81 -8.14 -7.90 6.59
C PHE A 81 -7.94 -7.58 5.11
N PHE A 82 -6.96 -6.74 4.81
CA PHE A 82 -6.51 -6.45 3.46
C PHE A 82 -5.18 -7.12 3.23
N ARG A 83 -5.06 -7.95 2.19
CA ARG A 83 -3.82 -8.62 1.83
C ARG A 83 -3.49 -8.35 0.36
N SER A 84 -2.21 -8.15 0.08
CA SER A 84 -1.67 -8.01 -1.27
C SER A 84 -0.36 -8.77 -1.39
N ASP A 85 -0.20 -9.53 -2.47
CA ASP A 85 1.04 -10.21 -2.86
C ASP A 85 1.51 -9.58 -4.19
N GLN A 86 2.71 -8.99 -4.24
CA GLN A 86 3.19 -8.21 -5.38
C GLN A 86 4.68 -8.40 -5.69
N PRO A 87 5.13 -8.08 -6.93
CA PRO A 87 6.53 -8.09 -7.32
C PRO A 87 7.41 -7.05 -6.62
N THR A 88 6.83 -5.94 -6.13
CA THR A 88 7.57 -4.92 -5.38
C THR A 88 6.90 -4.59 -4.04
N MET A 89 7.73 -4.16 -3.09
CA MET A 89 7.30 -3.72 -1.77
C MET A 89 6.29 -2.57 -1.86
N GLU A 90 6.57 -1.57 -2.69
CA GLU A 90 5.74 -0.39 -2.84
C GLU A 90 4.35 -0.77 -3.37
N GLN A 91 4.29 -1.71 -4.32
CA GLN A 91 3.03 -2.20 -4.85
C GLN A 91 2.20 -2.88 -3.75
N ALA A 92 2.80 -3.83 -3.02
CA ALA A 92 2.12 -4.57 -1.96
C ALA A 92 1.57 -3.62 -0.88
N LEU A 93 2.42 -2.71 -0.37
CA LEU A 93 2.02 -1.74 0.65
C LEU A 93 0.95 -0.78 0.13
N SER A 94 1.12 -0.23 -1.08
CA SER A 94 0.16 0.73 -1.62
C SER A 94 -1.24 0.14 -1.77
N GLU A 95 -1.35 -1.14 -2.15
CA GLU A 95 -2.65 -1.79 -2.29
C GLU A 95 -3.39 -1.91 -0.96
N VAL A 96 -2.75 -2.44 0.08
CA VAL A 96 -3.41 -2.61 1.38
C VAL A 96 -3.68 -1.27 2.06
N VAL A 97 -2.77 -0.30 1.96
CA VAL A 97 -2.93 1.04 2.52
C VAL A 97 -4.11 1.76 1.87
N ILE A 98 -4.22 1.74 0.53
CA ILE A 98 -5.34 2.37 -0.17
C ILE A 98 -6.65 1.63 0.12
N ALA A 99 -6.65 0.30 0.20
CA ALA A 99 -7.84 -0.47 0.56
C ALA A 99 -8.34 -0.10 1.97
N TYR A 100 -7.43 0.01 2.94
CA TYR A 100 -7.77 0.48 4.28
C TYR A 100 -8.32 1.92 4.24
N ALA A 101 -7.62 2.83 3.57
CA ALA A 101 -8.02 4.23 3.48
C ALA A 101 -9.42 4.40 2.85
N LYS A 102 -9.74 3.63 1.81
CA LYS A 102 -11.09 3.56 1.23
C LYS A 102 -12.13 3.13 2.26
N SER A 103 -11.87 2.01 2.93
CA SER A 103 -12.82 1.39 3.86
C SER A 103 -13.03 2.22 5.13
N ARG A 104 -11.97 2.82 5.68
CA ARG A 104 -11.97 3.41 7.04
C ARG A 104 -11.91 4.92 7.06
N TRP A 105 -11.32 5.54 6.06
CA TRP A 105 -11.17 7.00 6.01
C TRP A 105 -12.03 7.65 4.92
N GLY A 106 -12.75 6.86 4.12
CA GLY A 106 -13.56 7.39 3.00
C GLY A 106 -12.70 8.02 1.90
N PHE A 107 -11.43 7.62 1.79
CA PHE A 107 -10.53 8.13 0.76
C PHE A 107 -10.88 7.55 -0.61
N ASP A 108 -11.13 8.41 -1.60
CA ASP A 108 -11.32 8.01 -3.00
C ASP A 108 -10.03 8.25 -3.82
N PRO A 109 -9.29 7.20 -4.23
CA PRO A 109 -8.11 7.35 -5.08
C PRO A 109 -8.46 7.68 -6.53
N ASP A 110 -9.72 7.65 -6.95
CA ASP A 110 -10.11 7.95 -8.33
C ASP A 110 -10.74 9.36 -8.45
N ALA A 111 -10.90 10.06 -7.32
CA ALA A 111 -11.29 11.46 -7.27
C ALA A 111 -10.26 12.33 -8.04
N LYS A 112 -10.80 13.16 -8.94
CA LYS A 112 -10.05 14.05 -9.84
C LYS A 112 -9.55 15.30 -9.12
#